data_AF-A0A7E4UMB2-F1
#
_entry.id   AF-A0A7E4UMB2-F1
#
_cell.length_a   1.000
_cell.length_b   1.000
_cell.length_c   1.000
_cell.angle_alpha   90.00
_cell.angle_beta   90.00
_cell.angle_gamma   90.00
#
_symmetry.space_group_name_H-M   'P 1'
#
loop_
_entity.id
_entity.type
_entity.pdbx_description
1 polymer ?
#
loop_
_entity_poly.entity_id
_entity_poly.type
_entity_poly.pdbx_seq_one_letter_code
_entity_poly.pdbx_strand_id
1 'polypeptide(L)'
;MCEEPFSRIFIEEAGEAPELNIWKFLADHGKDRSTRLVLCGDTTLLGPQNNVEQLNKYNSAYKKSMLQRLVETPQFESDPRLMIRLTTNYRSHESIVKVMDALFKDPVVASGKYADDFDLSTSQPSSRFIFHNVKSENQEMKIVFDYFKKLQSLFADSDIGIIATYKSQATLLKQSLGSESEVMIDAVHQFRGTERRAVIISCTLDYDNLIYLKIDPEWFNMAISRAQSLVIIVGRATAMNVLPEGAFSFLRKH
;
A
#
# COMPACT_ATOMS: atom_id res chain seq x y z
N MET A 1 -17.30 4.39 -31.16
CA MET A 1 -16.03 3.65 -30.99
C MET A 1 -15.11 4.11 -32.11
N CYS A 2 -13.86 4.48 -31.83
CA CYS A 2 -12.90 4.83 -32.88
C CYS A 2 -12.77 3.66 -33.86
N GLU A 3 -12.96 3.93 -35.15
CA GLU A 3 -12.76 2.93 -36.22
C GLU A 3 -11.27 2.73 -36.55
N GLU A 4 -10.42 3.70 -36.17
CA GLU A 4 -8.98 3.66 -36.44
C GLU A 4 -8.16 3.25 -35.20
N PRO A 5 -7.09 2.46 -35.38
CA PRO A 5 -6.20 2.04 -34.30
C PRO A 5 -5.43 3.22 -33.70
N PHE A 6 -5.17 3.18 -32.39
CA PHE A 6 -4.35 4.18 -31.73
C PHE A 6 -2.87 4.00 -32.07
N SER A 7 -2.18 5.09 -32.37
CA SER A 7 -0.73 5.08 -32.57
C SER A 7 0.06 4.99 -31.26
N ARG A 8 -0.51 5.46 -30.15
CA ARG A 8 0.09 5.42 -28.81
C ARG A 8 -0.97 5.10 -27.76
N ILE A 9 -0.64 4.19 -26.85
CA ILE A 9 -1.49 3.73 -25.77
C ILE A 9 -0.71 3.87 -24.46
N PHE A 10 -1.28 4.58 -23.49
CA PHE A 10 -0.75 4.73 -22.15
C PHE A 10 -1.71 4.05 -21.17
N ILE A 11 -1.20 3.16 -20.32
CA ILE A 11 -1.99 2.48 -19.30
C ILE A 11 -1.34 2.76 -17.94
N GLU A 12 -2.02 3.55 -17.12
CA GLU A 12 -1.65 3.79 -15.72
C GLU A 12 -2.18 2.65 -14.83
N GLU A 13 -1.53 2.45 -13.68
CA GLU A 13 -1.80 1.36 -12.74
C GLU A 13 -1.84 -0.04 -13.40
N ALA A 14 -1.02 -0.23 -14.45
CA ALA A 14 -0.96 -1.48 -15.20
C ALA A 14 -0.50 -2.67 -14.35
N GLY A 15 0.13 -2.41 -13.19
CA GLY A 15 0.48 -3.41 -12.18
C GLY A 15 -0.74 -4.12 -11.59
N GLU A 16 -1.88 -3.46 -11.56
CA GLU A 16 -3.12 -3.94 -10.93
C GLU A 16 -4.12 -4.53 -11.94
N ALA A 17 -3.87 -4.35 -13.24
CA ALA A 17 -4.74 -4.82 -14.30
C ALA A 17 -4.43 -6.29 -14.65
N PRO A 18 -5.45 -7.19 -14.72
CA PRO A 18 -5.25 -8.52 -15.28
C PRO A 18 -4.64 -8.42 -16.67
N GLU A 19 -3.62 -9.24 -16.97
CA GLU A 19 -2.93 -9.21 -18.26
C GLU A 19 -3.91 -9.39 -19.44
N LEU A 20 -4.93 -10.24 -19.27
CA LEU A 20 -5.96 -10.47 -20.28
C LEU A 20 -6.74 -9.19 -20.65
N ASN A 21 -6.96 -8.29 -19.70
CA ASN A 21 -7.66 -7.03 -19.96
C ASN A 21 -6.82 -6.13 -20.87
N ILE A 22 -5.50 -6.09 -20.66
CA ILE A 22 -4.58 -5.34 -21.50
C ILE A 22 -4.53 -5.96 -22.91
N TRP A 23 -4.42 -7.29 -23.01
CA TRP A 23 -4.46 -7.97 -24.31
C TRP A 23 -5.74 -7.70 -25.09
N LYS A 24 -6.90 -7.77 -24.41
CA LYS A 24 -8.18 -7.45 -25.04
C LYS A 24 -8.18 -6.02 -25.58
N PHE A 25 -7.72 -5.06 -24.78
CA PHE A 25 -7.66 -3.67 -25.21
C PHE A 25 -6.76 -3.49 -26.45
N LEU A 26 -5.58 -4.12 -26.45
CA LEU A 26 -4.64 -4.07 -27.59
C LEU A 26 -5.19 -4.76 -28.84
N ALA A 27 -5.90 -5.87 -28.69
CA ALA A 27 -6.53 -6.55 -29.82
C ALA A 27 -7.59 -5.68 -30.49
N ASP A 28 -8.32 -4.89 -29.70
CA ASP A 28 -9.38 -4.01 -30.20
C ASP A 28 -8.80 -2.70 -30.78
N HIS A 29 -7.74 -2.13 -30.17
CA HIS A 29 -7.31 -0.74 -30.43
C HIS A 29 -5.84 -0.57 -30.86
N GLY A 30 -4.99 -1.58 -30.72
CA GLY A 30 -3.54 -1.53 -31.00
C GLY A 30 -3.11 -2.37 -32.20
N LYS A 31 -3.97 -2.46 -33.23
CA LYS A 31 -3.82 -3.38 -34.36
C LYS A 31 -2.67 -3.02 -35.32
N ASP A 32 -2.19 -1.79 -35.30
CA ASP A 32 -1.06 -1.36 -36.12
C ASP A 32 0.28 -1.75 -35.46
N ARG A 33 1.21 -2.30 -36.23
CA ARG A 33 2.61 -2.57 -35.81
C ARG A 33 3.37 -1.29 -35.41
N SER A 34 2.93 -0.13 -35.89
CA SER A 34 3.48 1.16 -35.50
C SER A 34 3.02 1.64 -34.11
N THR A 35 2.00 0.98 -33.52
CA THR A 35 1.48 1.30 -32.19
C THR A 35 2.59 1.23 -31.14
N ARG A 36 2.60 2.17 -30.21
CA ARG A 36 3.49 2.18 -29.05
C ARG A 36 2.68 2.06 -27.77
N LEU A 37 3.02 1.06 -26.96
CA LEU A 37 2.42 0.84 -25.64
C LEU A 37 3.37 1.32 -24.55
N VAL A 38 2.84 2.11 -23.63
CA VAL A 38 3.52 2.52 -22.40
C VAL A 38 2.69 2.03 -21.22
N LEU A 39 3.29 1.17 -20.39
CA LEU A 39 2.69 0.66 -19.17
C LEU A 39 3.36 1.36 -17.98
N CYS A 40 2.55 1.95 -17.11
CA CYS A 40 3.00 2.61 -15.90
C CYS A 40 2.30 1.97 -14.70
N GLY A 41 3.01 1.84 -13.58
CA GLY A 41 2.47 1.29 -12.34
C GLY A 41 3.59 0.78 -11.44
N ASP A 42 3.20 0.27 -10.28
CA ASP A 42 4.10 -0.27 -9.27
C ASP A 42 3.80 -1.76 -9.05
N THR A 43 4.80 -2.61 -9.29
CA THR A 43 4.68 -4.06 -9.15
C THR A 43 4.91 -4.55 -7.72
N THR A 44 5.26 -3.64 -6.80
CA THR A 44 5.41 -3.91 -5.35
C THR A 44 4.12 -3.62 -4.57
N LEU A 45 3.08 -3.17 -5.25
CA LEU A 45 1.73 -3.01 -4.72
C LEU A 45 0.86 -4.22 -5.08
N LEU A 46 -0.39 -4.22 -4.61
CA LEU A 46 -1.32 -5.32 -4.90
C LEU A 46 -1.52 -5.48 -6.42
N GLY A 47 -1.24 -6.68 -6.91
CA GLY A 47 -1.56 -7.06 -8.28
C GLY A 47 -3.07 -7.22 -8.52
N PRO A 48 -3.45 -7.78 -9.68
CA PRO A 48 -4.85 -8.01 -10.03
C PRO A 48 -5.62 -8.80 -8.99
N GLN A 49 -6.76 -8.24 -8.55
CA GLN A 49 -7.62 -8.85 -7.54
C GLN A 49 -8.71 -9.69 -8.22
N ASN A 50 -8.84 -10.96 -7.81
CA ASN A 50 -9.90 -11.86 -8.29
C ASN A 50 -10.82 -12.25 -7.13
N ASN A 51 -12.14 -12.18 -7.36
CA ASN A 51 -13.15 -12.56 -6.36
C ASN A 51 -13.29 -14.09 -6.20
N VAL A 52 -12.61 -14.87 -7.04
CA VAL A 52 -12.63 -16.33 -6.97
C VAL A 52 -11.41 -16.80 -6.19
N GLU A 53 -11.63 -17.15 -4.92
CA GLU A 53 -10.61 -17.58 -3.97
C GLU A 53 -9.72 -18.72 -4.51
N GLN A 54 -10.31 -19.63 -5.28
CA GLN A 54 -9.61 -20.74 -5.92
C GLN A 54 -8.60 -20.28 -7.00
N LEU A 55 -8.91 -19.22 -7.75
CA LEU A 55 -7.97 -18.66 -8.72
C LEU A 55 -6.77 -18.04 -8.00
N ASN A 56 -7.00 -17.40 -6.86
CA ASN A 56 -5.94 -16.81 -6.04
C ASN A 56 -5.04 -17.86 -5.38
N LYS A 57 -5.57 -19.05 -5.10
CA LYS A 57 -4.87 -20.17 -4.45
C LYS A 57 -4.11 -21.07 -5.42
N TYR A 58 -4.65 -21.30 -6.62
CA TYR A 58 -4.14 -22.34 -7.53
C TYR A 58 -3.53 -21.80 -8.83
N ASN A 59 -3.68 -20.52 -9.16
CA ASN A 59 -3.22 -20.03 -10.45
C ASN A 59 -2.52 -18.66 -10.36
N SER A 60 -1.20 -18.70 -10.21
CA SER A 60 -0.32 -17.51 -10.17
C SER A 60 -0.41 -16.66 -11.46
N ALA A 61 -0.83 -17.23 -12.59
CA ALA A 61 -0.94 -16.50 -13.85
C ALA A 61 -2.02 -15.40 -13.83
N TYR A 62 -3.07 -15.55 -13.01
CA TYR A 62 -4.12 -14.51 -12.87
C TYR A 62 -3.80 -13.44 -11.83
N LYS A 63 -2.73 -13.64 -11.05
CA LYS A 63 -2.21 -12.67 -10.08
C LYS A 63 -1.09 -11.81 -10.64
N LYS A 64 -0.58 -12.15 -11.82
CA LYS A 64 0.50 -11.42 -12.48
C LYS A 64 -0.08 -10.53 -13.56
N SER A 65 0.19 -9.23 -13.46
CA SER A 65 -0.14 -8.28 -14.52
C SER A 65 0.86 -8.36 -15.66
N MET A 66 0.50 -7.78 -16.81
CA MET A 66 1.43 -7.66 -17.94
C MET A 66 2.68 -6.87 -17.53
N LEU A 67 2.51 -5.79 -16.76
CA LEU A 67 3.63 -4.98 -16.26
C LEU A 67 4.59 -5.84 -15.42
N GLN A 68 4.07 -6.57 -14.44
CA GLN A 68 4.89 -7.42 -13.59
C GLN A 68 5.63 -8.49 -14.40
N ARG A 69 4.96 -9.15 -15.35
CA ARG A 69 5.62 -10.13 -16.23
C ARG A 69 6.77 -9.52 -17.03
N LEU A 70 6.61 -8.30 -17.54
CA LEU A 70 7.64 -7.61 -18.31
C LEU A 70 8.80 -7.15 -17.41
N VAL A 71 8.52 -6.64 -16.21
CA VAL A 71 9.56 -6.26 -15.22
C VAL A 71 10.42 -7.47 -14.83
N GLU A 72 9.81 -8.64 -14.65
CA GLU A 72 10.54 -9.88 -14.34
C GLU A 72 11.24 -10.52 -15.55
N THR A 73 11.07 -9.96 -16.76
CA THR A 73 11.72 -10.47 -17.98
C THR A 73 13.10 -9.80 -18.14
N PRO A 74 14.23 -10.53 -18.04
CA PRO A 74 15.58 -9.93 -17.97
C PRO A 74 15.95 -9.01 -19.14
N GLN A 75 15.38 -9.26 -20.32
CA GLN A 75 15.60 -8.43 -21.51
C GLN A 75 15.06 -7.00 -21.35
N PHE A 76 13.98 -6.81 -20.57
CA PHE A 76 13.42 -5.49 -20.30
C PHE A 76 14.21 -4.77 -19.21
N GLU A 77 14.64 -5.50 -18.18
CA GLU A 77 15.42 -4.93 -17.07
C GLU A 77 16.77 -4.37 -17.51
N SER A 78 17.42 -5.04 -18.47
CA SER A 78 18.75 -4.66 -18.97
C SER A 78 18.75 -3.50 -19.98
N ASP A 79 17.59 -3.09 -20.49
CA ASP A 79 17.49 -2.01 -21.49
C ASP A 79 16.71 -0.80 -20.93
N PRO A 80 17.40 0.31 -20.60
CA PRO A 80 16.76 1.51 -20.04
C PRO A 80 15.81 2.20 -21.02
N ARG A 81 15.80 1.81 -22.30
CA ARG A 81 14.82 2.27 -23.29
C ARG A 81 13.49 1.53 -23.20
N LEU A 82 13.49 0.34 -22.59
CA LEU A 82 12.32 -0.52 -22.42
C LEU A 82 11.73 -0.43 -21.01
N MET A 83 12.58 -0.22 -20.00
CA MET A 83 12.15 -0.09 -18.61
C MET A 83 12.81 1.11 -17.94
N ILE A 84 12.00 1.99 -17.38
CA ILE A 84 12.44 3.16 -16.62
C ILE A 84 11.94 3.00 -15.19
N ARG A 85 12.85 3.01 -14.22
CA ARG A 85 12.52 2.97 -12.79
C ARG A 85 12.67 4.37 -12.18
N LEU A 86 11.63 4.83 -11.49
CA LEU A 86 11.70 6.05 -10.69
C LEU A 86 12.12 5.67 -9.27
N THR A 87 13.27 6.17 -8.83
CA THR A 87 13.90 5.74 -7.55
C THR A 87 13.77 6.76 -6.43
N THR A 88 13.28 7.97 -6.71
CA THR A 88 13.13 9.01 -5.68
C THR A 88 11.68 9.13 -5.23
N ASN A 89 11.43 8.90 -3.94
CA ASN A 89 10.14 9.07 -3.30
C ASN A 89 9.99 10.49 -2.75
N TYR A 90 9.07 11.25 -3.35
CA TYR A 90 8.74 12.62 -2.94
C TYR A 90 7.57 12.71 -1.94
N ARG A 91 7.01 11.57 -1.57
CA ARG A 91 5.81 11.46 -0.74
C ARG A 91 6.11 11.26 0.72
N SER A 92 7.04 10.39 1.04
CA SER A 92 7.13 9.80 2.38
C SER A 92 8.44 10.16 3.07
N HIS A 93 8.37 10.25 4.40
CA HIS A 93 9.51 10.40 5.26
C HIS A 93 10.48 9.21 5.13
N GLU A 94 11.77 9.45 5.35
CA GLU A 94 12.84 8.46 5.17
C GLU A 94 12.62 7.16 5.95
N SER A 95 12.07 7.24 7.17
CA SER A 95 11.76 6.03 7.96
C SER A 95 10.72 5.13 7.31
N ILE A 96 9.73 5.71 6.60
CA ILE A 96 8.70 4.95 5.88
C ILE A 96 9.32 4.35 4.61
N VAL A 97 10.11 5.14 3.87
CA VAL A 97 10.79 4.68 2.65
C VAL A 97 11.75 3.53 2.94
N LYS A 98 12.48 3.57 4.05
CA LYS A 98 13.34 2.46 4.51
C LYS A 98 12.57 1.16 4.71
N VAL A 99 11.35 1.22 5.23
CA VAL A 99 10.50 0.03 5.37
C VAL A 99 10.05 -0.47 4.00
N MET A 100 9.62 0.43 3.10
CA MET A 100 9.22 0.05 1.73
C MET A 100 10.35 -0.64 0.96
N ASP A 101 11.57 -0.08 0.99
CA ASP A 101 12.77 -0.70 0.40
C ASP A 101 13.04 -2.09 1.03
N ALA A 102 12.98 -2.20 2.36
CA ALA A 102 13.21 -3.46 3.05
C ALA A 102 12.17 -4.57 2.74
N LEU A 103 10.96 -4.22 2.30
CA LEU A 103 9.93 -5.18 1.92
C LEU A 103 10.25 -5.88 0.58
N PHE A 104 10.73 -5.12 -0.41
CA PHE A 104 10.87 -5.63 -1.79
C PHE A 104 12.30 -5.65 -2.31
N LYS A 105 13.27 -5.13 -1.54
CA LYS A 105 14.64 -4.85 -1.99
C LYS A 105 14.64 -4.00 -3.27
N ASP A 106 13.75 -3.02 -3.28
CA ASP A 106 13.57 -2.06 -4.35
C ASP A 106 14.28 -0.75 -3.96
N PRO A 107 15.38 -0.37 -4.62
CA PRO A 107 16.21 0.77 -4.24
C PRO A 107 15.46 2.11 -4.46
N VAL A 108 14.62 2.46 -3.49
CA VAL A 108 13.87 3.71 -3.41
C VAL A 108 14.47 4.57 -2.30
N VAL A 109 14.72 5.85 -2.60
CA VAL A 109 15.28 6.82 -1.66
C VAL A 109 14.29 7.94 -1.39
N ALA A 110 14.25 8.45 -0.15
CA ALA A 110 13.42 9.59 0.19
C ALA A 110 14.02 10.90 -0.33
N SER A 111 13.17 11.80 -0.82
CA SER A 111 13.58 13.14 -1.28
C SER A 111 14.01 14.10 -0.17
N GLY A 112 13.66 13.79 1.09
CA GLY A 112 13.85 14.69 2.24
C GLY A 112 12.71 15.67 2.50
N LYS A 113 11.64 15.70 1.68
CA LYS A 113 10.52 16.68 1.79
C LYS A 113 9.91 16.79 3.20
N TYR A 114 9.80 15.69 3.93
CA TYR A 114 9.19 15.62 5.27
C TYR A 114 10.21 15.34 6.38
N ALA A 115 11.50 15.64 6.16
CA ALA A 115 12.56 15.39 7.14
C ALA A 115 12.34 16.16 8.45
N ASP A 116 11.85 17.40 8.35
CA ASP A 116 11.57 18.29 9.48
C ASP A 116 10.11 18.21 9.97
N ASP A 117 9.28 17.38 9.33
CA ASP A 117 7.86 17.30 9.67
C ASP A 117 7.70 16.52 10.97
N PHE A 118 7.02 17.07 11.99
CA PHE A 118 6.86 16.49 13.34
C PHE A 118 8.18 16.42 14.14
N ASP A 119 8.21 17.08 15.30
CA ASP A 119 9.14 16.78 16.38
C ASP A 119 8.36 16.16 17.56
N LEU A 120 8.33 14.83 17.65
CA LEU A 120 7.72 14.10 18.77
C LEU A 120 8.68 14.01 19.98
N SER A 121 9.72 14.84 20.04
CA SER A 121 10.86 14.79 20.99
C SER A 121 10.52 14.90 22.47
N THR A 122 9.26 14.89 22.91
CA THR A 122 8.99 14.93 24.35
C THR A 122 9.00 13.58 25.06
N SER A 123 8.90 12.40 24.40
CA SER A 123 8.98 11.13 25.17
C SER A 123 8.97 9.75 24.47
N GLN A 124 9.14 9.58 23.15
CA GLN A 124 9.31 8.22 22.54
C GLN A 124 9.86 8.29 21.10
N PRO A 125 10.36 7.17 20.52
CA PRO A 125 11.52 7.17 19.62
C PRO A 125 11.36 8.01 18.37
N SER A 126 12.49 8.52 17.88
CA SER A 126 12.69 9.32 16.67
C SER A 126 12.21 8.68 15.36
N SER A 127 11.49 7.57 15.41
CA SER A 127 10.94 6.86 14.27
C SER A 127 9.52 7.32 13.99
N ARG A 128 9.31 7.93 12.81
CA ARG A 128 7.97 8.27 12.30
C ARG A 128 7.20 7.04 11.77
N PHE A 129 7.49 5.90 12.38
CA PHE A 129 6.95 4.59 12.12
C PHE A 129 6.84 3.89 13.47
N ILE A 130 5.62 3.68 13.95
CA ILE A 130 5.33 3.19 15.30
C ILE A 130 4.55 1.89 15.19
N PHE A 131 4.96 0.85 15.91
CA PHE A 131 4.18 -0.38 16.04
C PHE A 131 3.69 -0.57 17.48
N HIS A 132 2.36 -0.53 17.67
CA HIS A 132 1.72 -0.75 18.96
C HIS A 132 1.14 -2.17 19.03
N ASN A 133 1.83 -3.04 19.76
CA ASN A 133 1.39 -4.42 19.97
C ASN A 133 0.17 -4.50 20.92
N VAL A 134 -0.91 -5.14 20.47
CA VAL A 134 -2.14 -5.35 21.27
C VAL A 134 -2.46 -6.83 21.48
N LYS A 135 -3.23 -7.14 22.53
CA LYS A 135 -3.59 -8.52 22.91
C LYS A 135 -5.03 -8.90 22.54
N SER A 136 -5.88 -7.94 22.22
CA SER A 136 -7.28 -8.16 21.84
C SER A 136 -7.78 -7.06 20.89
N GLU A 137 -8.84 -7.37 20.15
CA GLU A 137 -9.51 -6.43 19.24
C GLU A 137 -10.09 -5.22 19.99
N ASN A 138 -10.69 -5.43 21.16
CA ASN A 138 -11.18 -4.33 22.00
C ASN A 138 -10.05 -3.38 22.44
N GLN A 139 -8.87 -3.94 22.73
CA GLN A 139 -7.69 -3.12 23.04
C GLN A 139 -7.22 -2.36 21.79
N GLU A 140 -7.21 -3.00 20.63
CA GLU A 140 -6.86 -2.37 19.34
C GLU A 140 -7.72 -1.14 19.08
N MET A 141 -9.05 -1.28 19.16
CA MET A 141 -10.00 -0.19 18.95
C MET A 141 -9.71 1.00 19.88
N LYS A 142 -9.52 0.73 21.17
CA LYS A 142 -9.20 1.78 22.15
C LYS A 142 -7.90 2.51 21.80
N ILE A 143 -6.85 1.77 21.48
CA ILE A 143 -5.55 2.35 21.14
C ILE A 143 -5.60 3.14 19.83
N VAL A 144 -6.33 2.66 18.82
CA VAL A 144 -6.57 3.41 17.58
C VAL A 144 -7.22 4.75 17.88
N PHE A 145 -8.24 4.79 18.74
CA PHE A 145 -8.88 6.05 19.15
C PHE A 145 -7.98 6.95 19.98
N ASP A 146 -7.18 6.39 20.89
CA ASP A 146 -6.22 7.16 21.69
C ASP A 146 -5.18 7.84 20.78
N TYR A 147 -4.67 7.14 19.75
CA TYR A 147 -3.78 7.74 18.76
C TYR A 147 -4.50 8.76 17.87
N PHE A 148 -5.70 8.43 17.40
CA PHE A 148 -6.49 9.37 16.60
C PHE A 148 -6.72 10.69 17.34
N LYS A 149 -7.13 10.65 18.62
CA LYS A 149 -7.34 11.86 19.42
C LYS A 149 -6.06 12.65 19.65
N LYS A 150 -4.91 11.97 19.85
CA LYS A 150 -3.61 12.65 19.89
C LYS A 150 -3.29 13.35 18.56
N LEU A 151 -3.48 12.67 17.44
CA LEU A 151 -3.25 13.26 16.12
C LEU A 151 -4.22 14.40 15.81
N GLN A 152 -5.47 14.31 16.24
CA GLN A 152 -6.48 15.36 16.06
C GLN A 152 -6.11 16.66 16.80
N SER A 153 -5.28 16.58 17.85
CA SER A 153 -4.72 17.77 18.50
C SER A 153 -3.56 18.43 17.74
N LEU A 154 -3.01 17.74 16.73
CA LEU A 154 -1.84 18.14 15.96
C LEU A 154 -2.15 18.43 14.49
N PHE A 155 -3.20 17.81 13.93
CA PHE A 155 -3.57 17.85 12.51
C PHE A 155 -5.06 18.05 12.32
N ALA A 156 -5.44 18.58 11.16
CA ALA A 156 -6.81 18.52 10.70
C ALA A 156 -7.21 17.07 10.40
N ASP A 157 -8.49 16.74 10.52
CA ASP A 157 -9.01 15.42 10.20
C ASP A 157 -8.69 14.99 8.76
N SER A 158 -8.61 15.94 7.82
CA SER A 158 -8.23 15.71 6.42
C SER A 158 -6.79 15.24 6.22
N ASP A 159 -5.90 15.54 7.18
CA ASP A 159 -4.50 15.15 7.18
C ASP A 159 -4.27 13.77 7.83
N ILE A 160 -5.32 13.19 8.43
CA ILE A 160 -5.28 11.90 9.12
C ILE A 160 -6.03 10.85 8.28
N GLY A 161 -5.50 9.62 8.24
CA GLY A 161 -6.18 8.47 7.67
C GLY A 161 -6.16 7.28 8.63
N ILE A 162 -7.25 6.53 8.68
CA ILE A 162 -7.32 5.26 9.40
C ILE A 162 -7.58 4.14 8.39
N ILE A 163 -6.57 3.32 8.15
CA ILE A 163 -6.66 2.16 7.25
C ILE A 163 -6.96 0.93 8.11
N ALA A 164 -8.00 0.19 7.75
CA ALA A 164 -8.29 -1.10 8.36
C ALA A 164 -7.96 -2.24 7.39
N THR A 165 -7.53 -3.38 7.91
CA THR A 165 -7.33 -4.60 7.10
C THR A 165 -8.63 -5.04 6.41
N TYR A 166 -9.77 -4.86 7.08
CA TYR A 166 -11.09 -5.29 6.60
C TYR A 166 -12.10 -4.16 6.53
N LYS A 167 -13.05 -4.29 5.60
CA LYS A 167 -14.21 -3.40 5.51
C LYS A 167 -15.09 -3.46 6.76
N SER A 168 -15.24 -4.63 7.39
CA SER A 168 -15.98 -4.79 8.65
C SER A 168 -15.33 -3.96 9.76
N GLN A 169 -14.02 -4.06 9.92
CA GLN A 169 -13.27 -3.26 10.89
C GLN A 169 -13.37 -1.77 10.60
N ALA A 170 -13.20 -1.34 9.34
CA ALA A 170 -13.39 0.06 8.96
C ALA A 170 -14.79 0.55 9.33
N THR A 171 -15.82 -0.27 9.13
CA THR A 171 -17.21 0.05 9.48
C THR A 171 -17.38 0.19 10.99
N LEU A 172 -16.81 -0.72 11.79
CA LEU A 172 -16.84 -0.64 13.26
C LEU A 172 -16.13 0.60 13.79
N LEU A 173 -14.97 0.94 13.22
CA LEU A 173 -14.22 2.16 13.54
C LEU A 173 -15.03 3.42 13.21
N LYS A 174 -15.65 3.49 12.02
CA LYS A 174 -16.54 4.60 11.62
C LYS A 174 -17.70 4.76 12.59
N GLN A 175 -18.40 3.68 12.90
CA GLN A 175 -19.55 3.70 13.80
C GLN A 175 -19.17 4.15 15.21
N SER A 176 -18.01 3.69 15.69
CA SER A 176 -17.53 3.99 17.03
C SER A 176 -16.97 5.41 17.18
N LEU A 177 -16.44 6.00 16.10
CA LEU A 177 -15.95 7.39 16.10
C LEU A 177 -17.08 8.42 16.01
N GLY A 178 -18.25 8.01 15.48
CA GLY A 178 -19.40 8.88 15.28
C GLY A 178 -19.26 9.80 14.06
N SER A 179 -20.31 10.57 13.79
CA SER A 179 -20.42 11.45 12.60
C SER A 179 -19.69 12.80 12.74
N GLU A 180 -19.04 13.06 13.87
CA GLU A 180 -18.41 14.37 14.15
C GLU A 180 -17.01 14.52 13.53
N SER A 181 -16.40 13.41 13.12
CA SER A 181 -15.05 13.39 12.56
C SER A 181 -15.10 13.18 11.05
N GLU A 182 -14.44 14.06 10.29
CA GLU A 182 -14.32 13.94 8.83
C GLU A 182 -13.15 13.05 8.40
N VAL A 183 -12.47 12.42 9.36
CA VAL A 183 -11.33 11.54 9.09
C VAL A 183 -11.71 10.41 8.13
N MET A 184 -10.84 10.18 7.15
CA MET A 184 -11.02 9.06 6.23
C MET A 184 -10.69 7.76 6.95
N ILE A 185 -11.70 6.91 7.10
CA ILE A 185 -11.55 5.53 7.60
C ILE A 185 -11.95 4.61 6.46
N ASP A 186 -11.11 3.65 6.06
CA ASP A 186 -11.53 2.62 5.10
C ASP A 186 -10.51 1.49 5.00
N ALA A 187 -10.78 0.50 4.15
CA ALA A 187 -9.75 -0.44 3.71
C ALA A 187 -8.86 0.18 2.63
N VAL A 188 -7.63 -0.31 2.54
CA VAL A 188 -6.53 0.31 1.75
C VAL A 188 -6.89 0.66 0.30
N HIS A 189 -7.67 -0.17 -0.38
CA HIS A 189 -8.09 0.04 -1.77
C HIS A 189 -8.89 1.33 -2.00
N GLN A 190 -9.61 1.84 -0.98
CA GLN A 190 -10.33 3.10 -1.08
C GLN A 190 -9.43 4.32 -0.90
N PHE A 191 -8.20 4.13 -0.40
CA PHE A 191 -7.20 5.19 -0.27
C PHE A 191 -6.39 5.44 -1.56
N ARG A 192 -6.75 4.80 -2.67
CA ARG A 192 -6.07 4.99 -3.96
C ARG A 192 -6.11 6.44 -4.41
N GLY A 193 -4.97 6.94 -4.89
CA GLY A 193 -4.82 8.34 -5.30
C GLY A 193 -4.90 9.37 -4.15
N THR A 194 -5.00 8.91 -2.90
CA THR A 194 -5.01 9.79 -1.73
C THR A 194 -3.82 9.52 -0.81
N GLU A 195 -3.43 10.54 -0.08
CA GLU A 195 -2.31 10.54 0.86
C GLU A 195 -2.72 11.31 2.11
N ARG A 196 -2.08 11.00 3.24
CA ARG A 196 -2.33 11.65 4.54
C ARG A 196 -1.01 11.94 5.22
N ARG A 197 -0.94 13.03 6.00
CA ARG A 197 0.26 13.34 6.80
C ARG A 197 0.53 12.24 7.82
N ALA A 198 -0.52 11.76 8.48
CA ALA A 198 -0.44 10.65 9.42
C ALA A 198 -1.46 9.55 9.07
N VAL A 199 -1.01 8.29 9.09
CA VAL A 199 -1.88 7.12 8.86
C VAL A 199 -1.80 6.19 10.06
N ILE A 200 -2.97 5.82 10.59
CA ILE A 200 -3.14 4.73 11.55
C ILE A 200 -3.58 3.48 10.78
N ILE A 201 -2.91 2.34 10.97
CA ILE A 201 -3.25 1.05 10.37
C ILE A 201 -3.76 0.11 11.46
N SER A 202 -5.05 -0.22 11.43
CA SER A 202 -5.70 -1.21 12.30
C SER A 202 -5.64 -2.58 11.64
N CYS A 203 -4.86 -3.48 12.24
CA CYS A 203 -4.52 -4.75 11.62
C CYS A 203 -5.53 -5.87 11.88
N THR A 204 -6.22 -5.82 13.02
CA THR A 204 -7.34 -6.68 13.46
C THR A 204 -7.15 -8.16 13.13
N LEU A 205 -6.69 -8.96 14.09
CA LEU A 205 -6.65 -10.42 13.91
C LEU A 205 -7.70 -11.10 14.78
N ASP A 206 -8.63 -11.76 14.09
CA ASP A 206 -9.53 -12.76 14.66
C ASP A 206 -8.72 -14.02 15.02
N TYR A 207 -8.96 -14.55 16.21
CA TYR A 207 -8.28 -15.75 16.73
C TYR A 207 -8.76 -17.04 16.06
N ASP A 208 -9.99 -17.04 15.54
CA ASP A 208 -10.68 -18.30 15.23
C ASP A 208 -10.61 -18.69 13.74
N ASN A 209 -10.19 -17.77 12.86
CA ASN A 209 -10.01 -18.04 11.43
C ASN A 209 -8.54 -18.00 11.00
N LEU A 210 -7.75 -18.91 11.59
CA LEU A 210 -6.32 -19.17 11.35
C LEU A 210 -5.94 -19.56 9.91
N ILE A 211 -6.86 -19.54 8.95
CA ILE A 211 -6.63 -20.17 7.64
C ILE A 211 -6.20 -19.17 6.56
N TYR A 212 -6.48 -17.85 6.66
CA TYR A 212 -6.39 -17.01 5.44
C TYR A 212 -5.77 -15.62 5.51
N LEU A 213 -5.45 -15.04 6.67
CA LEU A 213 -5.15 -13.61 6.72
C LEU A 213 -3.77 -13.29 7.27
N LYS A 214 -2.79 -13.53 6.40
CA LYS A 214 -1.45 -12.95 6.50
C LYS A 214 -1.54 -11.53 5.93
N ILE A 215 -1.00 -10.55 6.65
CA ILE A 215 -0.72 -9.23 6.08
C ILE A 215 0.23 -9.44 4.91
N ASP A 216 -0.30 -9.34 3.70
CA ASP A 216 0.46 -9.50 2.47
C ASP A 216 1.47 -8.35 2.33
N PRO A 217 2.74 -8.60 1.96
CA PRO A 217 3.74 -7.53 1.83
C PRO A 217 3.28 -6.40 0.90
N GLU A 218 2.60 -6.74 -0.19
CA GLU A 218 2.06 -5.79 -1.18
C GLU A 218 0.92 -4.95 -0.58
N TRP A 219 0.01 -5.58 0.18
CA TRP A 219 -1.01 -4.86 0.93
C TRP A 219 -0.38 -3.91 1.96
N PHE A 220 0.63 -4.39 2.69
CA PHE A 220 1.32 -3.61 3.71
C PHE A 220 2.01 -2.39 3.11
N ASN A 221 2.71 -2.58 2.00
CA ASN A 221 3.35 -1.51 1.23
C ASN A 221 2.33 -0.50 0.71
N MET A 222 1.20 -0.97 0.18
CA MET A 222 0.10 -0.09 -0.22
C MET A 222 -0.42 0.75 0.96
N ALA A 223 -0.56 0.15 2.15
CA ALA A 223 -1.07 0.84 3.34
C ALA A 223 -0.08 1.88 3.87
N ILE A 224 1.19 1.52 4.08
CA ILE A 224 2.20 2.45 4.61
C ILE A 224 2.54 3.56 3.60
N SER A 225 2.47 3.29 2.30
CA SER A 225 2.70 4.29 1.25
C SER A 225 1.63 5.39 1.17
N ARG A 226 0.52 5.27 1.92
CA ARG A 226 -0.47 6.35 2.06
C ARG A 226 -0.02 7.45 3.01
N ALA A 227 0.98 7.18 3.85
CA ALA A 227 1.50 8.14 4.81
C ALA A 227 2.63 8.99 4.22
N GLN A 228 2.56 10.29 4.48
CA GLN A 228 3.61 11.23 4.13
C GLN A 228 4.65 11.33 5.24
N SER A 229 4.21 11.45 6.49
CA SER A 229 5.12 11.78 7.59
C SER A 229 5.14 10.70 8.66
N LEU A 230 3.97 10.22 9.09
CA LEU A 230 3.84 9.30 10.24
C LEU A 230 2.97 8.08 9.91
N VAL A 231 3.49 6.89 10.24
CA VAL A 231 2.75 5.63 10.24
C VAL A 231 2.63 5.11 11.67
N ILE A 232 1.42 4.80 12.11
CA ILE A 232 1.14 4.12 13.37
C ILE A 232 0.42 2.83 13.04
N ILE A 233 0.97 1.69 13.42
CA ILE A 233 0.34 0.40 13.22
C ILE A 233 -0.11 -0.14 14.57
N VAL A 234 -1.37 -0.54 14.67
CA VAL A 234 -1.96 -1.13 15.86
C VAL A 234 -2.43 -2.53 15.52
N GLY A 235 -1.88 -3.54 16.22
CA GLY A 235 -2.17 -4.92 15.91
C GLY A 235 -1.34 -5.90 16.72
N ARG A 236 -1.60 -7.20 16.57
CA ARG A 236 -0.79 -8.24 17.22
C ARG A 236 0.54 -8.42 16.48
N ALA A 237 1.64 -8.56 17.21
CA ALA A 237 2.95 -8.84 16.61
C ALA A 237 2.96 -10.09 15.73
N THR A 238 2.15 -11.10 16.08
CA THR A 238 1.99 -12.33 15.27
C THR A 238 1.45 -12.07 13.87
N ALA A 239 0.67 -11.00 13.67
CA ALA A 239 0.16 -10.59 12.36
C ALA A 239 1.28 -10.17 11.39
N MET A 240 2.37 -9.66 11.95
CA MET A 240 3.48 -9.06 11.21
C MET A 240 4.61 -10.04 10.91
N ASN A 241 4.58 -11.26 11.49
CA ASN A 241 5.61 -12.29 11.29
C ASN A 241 5.76 -12.77 9.84
N VAL A 242 4.87 -12.33 8.95
CA VAL A 242 4.84 -12.68 7.52
C VAL A 242 5.62 -11.70 6.66
N LEU A 243 5.97 -10.54 7.23
CA LEU A 243 6.83 -9.57 6.56
C LEU A 243 8.27 -10.10 6.51
N PRO A 244 9.04 -9.77 5.46
CA PRO A 244 10.46 -10.08 5.37
C PRO A 244 11.20 -9.67 6.65
N GLU A 245 12.21 -10.46 7.04
CA GLU A 245 12.95 -10.26 8.29
C GLU A 245 13.52 -8.84 8.44
N GLY A 246 13.97 -8.23 7.33
CA GLY A 246 14.43 -6.84 7.30
C GLY A 246 13.34 -5.85 7.77
N ALA A 247 12.15 -5.92 7.18
CA ALA A 247 11.01 -5.08 7.55
C ALA A 247 10.52 -5.39 8.98
N PHE A 248 10.41 -6.67 9.34
CA PHE A 248 9.95 -7.07 10.68
C PHE A 248 10.93 -6.68 11.79
N SER A 249 12.24 -6.74 11.53
CA SER A 249 13.27 -6.28 12.48
C SER A 249 13.19 -4.78 12.75
N PHE A 250 12.77 -3.99 11.75
CA PHE A 250 12.53 -2.56 11.89
C PHE A 250 11.37 -2.29 12.87
N LEU A 251 10.31 -3.12 12.82
CA LEU A 251 9.16 -3.03 13.73
C LEU A 251 9.48 -3.37 15.20
N ARG A 252 10.59 -4.08 15.47
CA ARG A 252 10.99 -4.44 16.85
C ARG A 252 11.91 -3.42 17.51
N LYS A 253 12.58 -2.58 16.72
CA LYS A 253 13.57 -1.60 17.20
C LYS A 253 12.96 -0.23 17.54
N HIS A 254 11.70 -0.03 17.17
CA HIS A 254 10.98 1.25 17.17
C HIS A 254 9.57 1.06 17.71
#